data_AF-A0A7V9ZTB0-F1
#
_entry.id   AF-A0A7V9ZTB0-F1
#
_cell.length_a   1.000
_cell.length_b   1.000
_cell.length_c   1.000
_cell.angle_alpha   90.00
_cell.angle_beta   90.00
_cell.angle_gamma   90.00
#
_symmetry.space_group_name_H-M   'P 1'
#
loop_
_entity.id
_entity.type
_entity.pdbx_description
1 polymer ?
#
loop_
_entity_poly.entity_id
_entity_poly.type
_entity_poly.pdbx_seq_one_letter_code
_entity_poly.pdbx_strand_id
1 'polypeptide(L)'
;MGKGKAKNSGESPNAQNKETAAAGADSSSSNFIGELREPRWSVVSFEQRIAKNLTYEEAVRKIAELEKQRVSGLCLITDEAAKRISGE
;
A
#
# COMPACT_ATOMS: atom_id res chain seq x y z
N MET A 1 35.76 -21.52 -51.64
CA MET A 1 35.28 -20.21 -51.16
C MET A 1 33.87 -20.38 -50.59
N GLY A 2 33.72 -20.12 -49.30
CA GLY A 2 32.55 -20.45 -48.48
C GLY A 2 31.34 -19.55 -48.70
N LYS A 3 30.18 -20.09 -48.37
CA LYS A 3 28.83 -19.59 -48.65
C LYS A 3 28.40 -18.43 -47.73
N GLY A 4 27.71 -17.48 -48.36
CA GLY A 4 26.54 -16.71 -47.93
C GLY A 4 26.15 -16.62 -46.44
N LYS A 5 26.10 -15.37 -45.99
CA LYS A 5 25.55 -14.83 -44.74
C LYS A 5 24.01 -14.93 -44.74
N ALA A 6 23.42 -15.51 -43.69
CA ALA A 6 22.00 -15.33 -43.36
C ALA A 6 21.85 -15.17 -41.83
N LYS A 7 21.18 -14.08 -41.46
CA LYS A 7 20.84 -13.68 -40.08
C LYS A 7 19.50 -14.34 -39.74
N ASN A 8 19.42 -15.08 -38.63
CA ASN A 8 18.16 -15.38 -37.94
C ASN A 8 18.35 -14.87 -36.50
N SER A 9 17.80 -13.71 -36.14
CA SER A 9 16.44 -13.49 -35.62
C SER A 9 16.23 -14.25 -34.31
N GLY A 10 16.23 -13.49 -33.22
CA GLY A 10 16.09 -13.99 -31.86
C GLY A 10 14.75 -14.67 -31.63
N GLU A 11 14.80 -15.72 -30.82
CA GLU A 11 13.63 -16.39 -30.30
C GLU A 11 13.83 -16.54 -28.80
N SER A 12 13.14 -15.67 -28.05
CA SER A 12 12.93 -15.83 -26.61
C SER A 12 11.67 -16.69 -26.44
N PRO A 13 11.74 -17.89 -25.86
CA PRO A 13 10.53 -18.60 -25.50
C PRO A 13 9.97 -18.05 -24.17
N ASN A 14 9.00 -17.17 -24.39
CA ASN A 14 7.77 -16.88 -23.67
C ASN A 14 7.53 -17.54 -22.29
N ALA A 15 7.18 -16.70 -21.32
CA ALA A 15 6.73 -17.04 -19.99
C ALA A 15 5.44 -17.87 -20.02
N GLN A 16 5.44 -18.98 -19.30
CA GLN A 16 4.26 -19.83 -19.12
C GLN A 16 3.75 -19.64 -17.69
N ASN A 17 2.97 -18.57 -17.46
CA ASN A 17 2.19 -18.42 -16.24
C ASN A 17 0.93 -19.29 -16.37
N LYS A 18 0.89 -20.36 -15.58
CA LYS A 18 -0.23 -21.28 -15.55
C LYS A 18 -1.32 -20.68 -14.66
N GLU A 19 -2.26 -19.96 -15.27
CA GLU A 19 -3.53 -19.64 -14.65
C GLU A 19 -4.29 -20.96 -14.47
N THR A 20 -4.58 -21.33 -13.21
CA THR A 20 -5.53 -22.40 -12.90
C THR A 20 -6.49 -21.84 -11.87
N ALA A 21 -7.67 -21.50 -12.37
CA ALA A 21 -8.85 -21.16 -11.61
C ALA A 21 -9.20 -22.30 -10.64
N ALA A 22 -9.36 -21.95 -9.37
CA ALA A 22 -10.21 -22.69 -8.46
C ALA A 22 -11.32 -21.72 -8.02
N ALA A 23 -12.45 -21.81 -8.70
CA ALA A 23 -13.71 -21.26 -8.24
C ALA A 23 -14.14 -22.03 -6.99
N GLY A 24 -13.88 -21.46 -5.82
CA GLY A 24 -14.54 -21.82 -4.57
C GLY A 24 -15.48 -20.68 -4.20
N ALA A 25 -16.77 -20.88 -4.45
CA ALA A 25 -17.82 -20.00 -3.97
C ALA A 25 -17.96 -20.17 -2.45
N ASP A 26 -17.42 -19.21 -1.68
CA ASP A 26 -17.96 -18.91 -0.36
C ASP A 26 -18.71 -17.57 -0.47
N SER A 27 -20.03 -17.71 -0.65
CA SER A 27 -20.98 -16.60 -0.63
C SER A 27 -21.19 -16.13 0.80
N SER A 28 -20.17 -15.53 1.40
CA SER A 28 -20.34 -14.65 2.55
C SER A 28 -19.73 -13.30 2.20
N SER A 29 -20.48 -12.52 1.41
CA SER A 29 -20.30 -11.08 1.31
C SER A 29 -20.68 -10.42 2.64
N SER A 30 -19.95 -10.77 3.69
CA SER A 30 -19.75 -9.89 4.83
C SER A 30 -19.18 -8.61 4.25
N ASN A 31 -19.81 -7.47 4.55
CA ASN A 31 -19.30 -6.14 4.23
C ASN A 31 -17.91 -5.97 4.85
N PHE A 32 -16.87 -6.50 4.22
CA PHE A 32 -15.49 -6.34 4.63
C PHE A 32 -15.11 -4.92 4.25
N ILE A 33 -15.50 -3.98 5.12
CA ILE A 33 -14.89 -2.65 5.12
C ILE A 33 -13.43 -2.93 5.42
N GLY A 34 -12.60 -3.01 4.39
CA GLY A 34 -11.18 -3.33 4.56
C GLY A 34 -10.57 -2.37 5.57
N GLU A 35 -9.62 -2.86 6.39
CA GLU A 35 -9.04 -2.15 7.55
C GLU A 35 -8.55 -0.72 7.25
N LEU A 36 -8.22 -0.42 5.98
CA LEU A 36 -7.84 0.91 5.51
C LEU A 36 -8.99 1.94 5.59
N ARG A 37 -10.24 1.50 5.51
CA ARG A 37 -11.44 2.34 5.59
C ARG A 37 -11.99 2.45 7.02
N GLU A 38 -11.40 1.73 7.97
CA GLU A 38 -11.73 1.88 9.38
C GLU A 38 -11.09 3.15 9.94
N PRO A 39 -11.80 3.93 10.77
CA PRO A 39 -11.25 5.11 11.42
C PRO A 39 -10.35 4.69 12.60
N ARG A 40 -9.16 4.17 12.29
CA ARG A 40 -8.21 3.61 13.28
C ARG A 40 -6.77 4.08 13.09
N TRP A 41 -6.57 5.03 12.18
CA TRP A 41 -5.26 5.54 11.82
C TRP A 41 -4.98 6.89 12.50
N SER A 42 -3.74 7.03 12.94
CA SER A 42 -3.18 8.23 13.53
C SER A 42 -2.02 8.74 12.67
N VAL A 43 -1.92 10.06 12.55
CA VAL A 43 -0.73 10.74 12.02
C VAL A 43 0.04 11.32 13.19
N VAL A 44 1.31 10.96 13.30
CA VAL A 44 2.21 11.43 14.35
C VAL A 44 3.40 12.14 13.75
N SER A 45 3.93 13.15 14.43
CA SER A 45 5.29 13.63 14.23
C SER A 45 6.23 12.93 15.20
N PHE A 46 7.52 13.31 15.16
CA PHE A 46 8.50 12.91 16.15
C PHE A 46 8.09 13.29 17.60
N GLU A 47 7.43 14.43 17.77
CA GLU A 47 7.16 14.99 19.10
C GLU A 47 5.79 14.57 19.65
N GLN A 48 4.78 14.40 18.78
CA GLN A 48 3.40 14.22 19.24
C GLN A 48 2.47 13.58 18.21
N ARG A 49 1.28 13.22 18.68
CA ARG A 49 0.17 12.84 17.81
C ARG A 49 -0.49 14.09 17.23
N ILE A 50 -0.59 14.17 15.91
CA ILE A 50 -1.21 15.29 15.20
C ILE A 50 -2.69 15.04 14.95
N ALA A 51 -3.06 13.80 14.59
CA ALA A 51 -4.46 13.41 14.34
C ALA A 51 -4.68 11.93 14.70
N LYS A 52 -5.94 11.56 14.98
CA LYS A 52 -6.37 10.19 15.32
C LYS A 52 -7.74 9.86 14.73
N ASN A 53 -8.13 8.59 14.76
CA ASN A 53 -9.45 8.14 14.33
C ASN A 53 -9.74 8.51 12.87
N LEU A 54 -8.72 8.41 12.02
CA LEU A 54 -8.80 8.65 10.58
C LEU A 54 -8.90 7.32 9.84
N THR A 55 -9.55 7.32 8.69
CA THR A 55 -9.31 6.31 7.67
C THR A 55 -7.90 6.50 7.09
N TYR A 56 -7.37 5.46 6.45
CA TYR A 56 -6.05 5.55 5.81
C TYR A 56 -6.00 6.67 4.77
N GLU A 57 -7.06 6.86 3.98
CA GLU A 57 -7.13 7.91 2.96
C GLU A 57 -7.15 9.32 3.57
N GLU A 58 -7.87 9.51 4.69
CA GLU A 58 -7.83 10.77 5.43
C GLU A 58 -6.45 11.02 6.04
N ALA A 59 -5.80 9.99 6.58
CA ALA A 59 -4.46 10.09 7.15
C ALA A 59 -3.40 10.45 6.08
N VAL A 60 -3.47 9.85 4.88
CA VAL A 60 -2.60 10.22 3.74
C VAL A 60 -2.83 11.66 3.31
N ARG A 61 -4.09 12.10 3.19
CA ARG A 61 -4.42 13.50 2.89
C ARG A 61 -3.86 14.44 3.96
N LYS A 62 -3.90 14.03 5.22
CA LYS A 62 -3.35 14.82 6.33
C LYS A 62 -1.82 14.92 6.27
N ILE A 63 -1.12 13.83 5.92
CA ILE A 63 0.34 13.87 5.69
C ILE A 63 0.68 14.88 4.58
N ALA A 64 -0.01 14.80 3.44
CA ALA A 64 0.25 15.72 2.32
C ALA A 64 -0.02 17.20 2.68
N GLU A 65 -0.99 17.47 3.55
CA GLU A 65 -1.23 18.81 4.10
C GLU A 65 -0.07 19.29 4.98
N LEU A 66 0.45 18.42 5.85
CA LEU A 66 1.52 18.74 6.79
C LEU A 66 2.88 18.86 6.10
N GLU A 67 3.14 18.09 5.05
CA GLU A 67 4.32 18.23 4.20
C GLU A 67 4.39 19.60 3.53
N LYS A 68 3.24 20.12 3.07
CA LYS A 68 3.14 21.49 2.53
C LYS A 68 3.44 22.55 3.59
N GLN A 69 3.16 22.24 4.86
CA GLN A 69 3.50 23.07 6.01
C GLN A 69 4.95 22.85 6.50
N ARG A 70 5.77 22.09 5.77
CA ARG A 70 7.17 21.76 6.09
C ARG A 70 7.34 20.95 7.39
N VAL A 71 6.29 20.28 7.85
CA VAL A 71 6.41 19.35 8.99
C VAL A 71 7.13 18.10 8.53
N SER A 72 8.23 17.77 9.20
CA SER A 72 9.08 16.60 8.88
C SER A 72 8.88 15.48 9.90
N GLY A 73 9.30 14.26 9.55
CA GLY A 73 9.22 13.11 10.46
C GLY A 73 7.79 12.63 10.73
N LEU A 74 6.92 12.73 9.71
CA LEU A 74 5.53 12.29 9.78
C LEU A 74 5.44 10.77 9.59
N CYS A 75 4.72 10.10 10.48
CA CYS A 75 4.44 8.67 10.40
C CYS A 75 2.94 8.41 10.47
N LEU A 76 2.51 7.40 9.72
CA LEU A 76 1.14 6.88 9.73
C LEU A 76 1.15 5.55 10.48
N ILE A 77 0.47 5.51 11.62
CA ILE A 77 0.41 4.33 12.50
C ILE A 77 -1.03 4.11 12.96
N THR A 78 -1.30 2.96 13.59
CA THR A 78 -2.62 2.73 14.20
C THR A 78 -2.79 3.56 15.48
N ASP A 79 -4.04 3.86 15.83
CA ASP A 79 -4.37 4.59 17.06
C ASP A 79 -3.84 3.88 18.32
N GLU A 80 -3.87 2.54 18.33
CA GLU A 80 -3.28 1.72 19.40
C GLU A 80 -1.76 1.90 19.52
N ALA A 81 -1.04 1.96 18.39
CA ALA A 81 0.38 2.24 18.41
C ALA A 81 0.67 3.66 18.88
N ALA A 82 -0.14 4.63 18.47
CA ALA A 82 0.02 6.03 18.82
C ALA A 82 -0.16 6.29 20.33
N LYS A 83 -0.94 5.49 21.06
CA LYS A 83 -1.08 5.61 22.54
C LYS A 83 0.28 5.50 23.24
N ARG A 84 1.16 4.62 22.74
CA ARG A 84 2.50 4.40 23.30
C ARG A 84 3.45 5.59 23.12
N ILE A 85 3.13 6.49 22.19
CA ILE A 85 3.95 7.68 21.88
C ILE A 85 3.47 8.88 22.70
N SER A 86 2.15 8.97 22.92
CA SER A 86 1.52 10.14 23.59
C SER A 86 1.47 10.02 25.13
N GLY A 87 1.70 8.84 25.70
CA GLY A 87 1.67 8.63 27.15
C GLY A 87 0.27 8.74 27.79
N GLU A 88 -0.79 8.61 26.99
CA GLU A 88 -2.21 8.74 27.38
C GLU A 88 -2.91 7.38 27.43
#